data_AF-A0A932MZD6-F1
#
_entry.id   AF-A0A932MZD6-F1
#
_cell.length_a   1.000
_cell.length_b   1.000
_cell.length_c   1.000
_cell.angle_alpha   90.00
_cell.angle_beta   90.00
_cell.angle_gamma   90.00
#
_symmetry.space_group_name_H-M   'P 1'
#
loop_
_entity.id
_entity.type
_entity.pdbx_description
1 polymer ?
#
loop_
_entity_poly.entity_id
_entity_poly.type
_entity_poly.pdbx_seq_one_letter_code
_entity_poly.pdbx_strand_id
1 'polypeptide(L)'
;MTSVTPSARAAKGRHSVDRLRELVRSGGFARAATLDRQTGDIADADSRALFAALPAITPATTPEELVEQRIIERLPRGLHKALERPKYRVGRELFVQSTVSHVGNGPVGRYDANGALAFTHRAVLRGQRGGDFQIEVDGAPSLLPFARADVFGWNEPCGVQVTGGTLSGVQIDYNDPLIKAHICAGYLDISGDLGQLDFEHDTAAEHQAAVVHRLAKRVHMSYVGRGDGYTGARAGSLLSGGSGVCFVQRAVAAAYLHPFARSLAFEVQAAVGRTLKHGVPHGFAVILLRPSLRRYVCDPAWSEPLTELKIAMFDAGWGHDRRLVALEGHQDLTVRPAEVDLPEVEA
;
A
#
# COMPACT_ATOMS: atom_id res chain seq x y z
N MET A 1 -28.93 25.83 0.10
CA MET A 1 -28.68 24.41 -0.20
C MET A 1 -29.15 24.15 -1.63
N THR A 2 -28.25 24.22 -2.60
CA THR A 2 -28.55 23.87 -3.99
C THR A 2 -28.51 22.35 -4.11
N SER A 3 -29.66 21.72 -4.38
CA SER A 3 -29.74 20.29 -4.66
C SER A 3 -29.09 20.01 -6.01
N VAL A 4 -27.84 19.55 -6.00
CA VAL A 4 -27.16 19.06 -7.21
C VAL A 4 -27.81 17.72 -7.57
N THR A 5 -28.59 17.72 -8.63
CA THR A 5 -29.15 16.49 -9.21
C THR A 5 -27.98 15.61 -9.68
N PRO A 6 -27.84 14.37 -9.20
CA PRO A 6 -26.75 13.50 -9.63
C PRO A 6 -26.83 13.27 -11.14
N SER A 7 -25.68 13.21 -11.81
CA SER A 7 -25.66 12.82 -13.22
C SER A 7 -26.29 11.43 -13.41
N ALA A 8 -26.90 11.16 -14.56
CA ALA A 8 -27.51 9.85 -14.85
C ALA A 8 -26.50 8.67 -14.69
N ARG A 9 -25.21 8.95 -14.93
CA ARG A 9 -24.10 8.00 -14.70
C ARG A 9 -23.91 7.71 -13.21
N ALA A 10 -23.99 8.72 -12.35
CA ALA A 10 -23.94 8.55 -10.90
C ALA A 10 -25.16 7.77 -10.37
N ALA A 11 -26.35 8.01 -10.93
CA ALA A 11 -27.57 7.27 -10.54
C ALA A 11 -27.48 5.77 -10.86
N LYS A 12 -26.99 5.39 -12.05
CA LYS A 12 -26.79 3.98 -12.43
C LYS A 12 -25.73 3.30 -11.55
N GLY A 13 -24.63 3.98 -11.27
CA GLY A 13 -23.58 3.48 -10.37
C GLY A 13 -24.09 3.22 -8.95
N ARG A 14 -24.90 4.13 -8.39
CA ARG A 14 -25.49 3.98 -7.05
C ARG A 14 -26.34 2.71 -6.91
N HIS A 15 -27.19 2.41 -7.90
CA HIS A 15 -28.02 1.20 -7.85
C HIS A 15 -27.16 -0.08 -7.83
N SER A 16 -26.10 -0.14 -8.65
CA SER A 16 -25.16 -1.26 -8.63
C SER A 16 -24.40 -1.37 -7.30
N VAL A 17 -24.01 -0.25 -6.70
CA VAL A 17 -23.39 -0.22 -5.37
C VAL A 17 -24.34 -0.76 -4.29
N ASP A 18 -25.62 -0.38 -4.34
CA ASP A 18 -26.63 -0.86 -3.39
C ASP A 18 -26.84 -2.39 -3.49
N ARG A 19 -26.94 -2.92 -4.72
CA ARG A 19 -27.01 -4.38 -4.96
C ARG A 19 -25.74 -5.12 -4.49
N LEU A 20 -24.56 -4.54 -4.73
CA LEU A 20 -23.31 -5.12 -4.22
C LEU A 20 -23.28 -5.12 -2.68
N ARG A 21 -23.79 -4.08 -2.03
CA ARG A 21 -23.89 -4.02 -0.56
C ARG A 21 -24.72 -5.16 0.00
N GLU A 22 -25.82 -5.52 -0.64
CA GLU A 22 -26.63 -6.68 -0.27
C GLU A 22 -25.85 -8.00 -0.44
N LEU A 23 -25.10 -8.15 -1.54
CA LEU A 23 -24.23 -9.32 -1.75
C LEU A 23 -23.12 -9.44 -0.70
N VAL A 24 -22.50 -8.32 -0.30
CA VAL A 24 -21.47 -8.32 0.76
C VAL A 24 -22.09 -8.69 2.11
N ARG A 25 -23.21 -8.06 2.48
CA ARG A 25 -23.91 -8.32 3.76
C ARG A 25 -24.41 -9.75 3.90
N SER A 26 -24.87 -10.35 2.79
CA SER A 26 -25.34 -11.74 2.78
C SER A 26 -24.21 -12.79 2.69
N GLY A 27 -22.95 -12.37 2.59
CA GLY A 27 -21.82 -13.27 2.33
C GLY A 27 -21.82 -13.89 0.92
N GLY A 28 -22.67 -13.39 0.02
CA GLY A 28 -22.81 -13.89 -1.37
C GLY A 28 -21.67 -13.45 -2.30
N PHE A 29 -20.86 -12.47 -1.90
CA PHE A 29 -19.80 -11.91 -2.75
C PHE A 29 -18.81 -12.95 -3.30
N ALA A 30 -18.31 -13.87 -2.47
CA ALA A 30 -17.32 -14.86 -2.90
C ALA A 30 -17.87 -15.80 -3.99
N ARG A 31 -19.15 -16.16 -3.89
CA ARG A 31 -19.83 -16.96 -4.93
C ARG A 31 -20.02 -16.15 -6.21
N ALA A 32 -20.45 -14.89 -6.10
CA ALA A 32 -20.64 -14.00 -7.25
C ALA A 32 -19.33 -13.66 -7.99
N ALA A 33 -18.20 -13.65 -7.28
CA ALA A 33 -16.87 -13.42 -7.85
C ALA A 33 -16.17 -14.69 -8.37
N THR A 34 -16.87 -15.83 -8.41
CA THR A 34 -16.29 -17.08 -8.93
C THR A 34 -16.04 -16.99 -10.44
N LEU A 35 -14.85 -17.45 -10.84
CA LEU A 35 -14.45 -17.54 -12.24
C LEU A 35 -14.85 -18.88 -12.85
N ASP A 36 -15.30 -18.84 -14.10
CA ASP A 36 -15.38 -20.01 -14.94
C ASP A 36 -13.96 -20.47 -15.32
N ARG A 37 -13.67 -21.76 -15.11
CA ARG A 37 -12.31 -22.29 -15.28
C ARG A 37 -11.86 -22.36 -16.73
N GLN A 38 -12.77 -22.39 -17.69
CA GLN A 38 -12.44 -22.51 -19.11
C GLN A 38 -12.16 -21.15 -19.74
N THR A 39 -12.96 -20.15 -19.37
CA THR A 39 -12.92 -18.80 -19.94
C THR A 39 -12.08 -17.82 -19.10
N GLY A 40 -11.92 -18.08 -17.80
CA GLY A 40 -11.27 -17.15 -16.87
C GLY A 40 -12.12 -15.89 -16.58
N ASP A 41 -13.38 -15.90 -16.99
CA ASP A 41 -14.35 -14.82 -16.76
C ASP A 41 -15.32 -15.14 -15.61
N ILE A 42 -16.04 -14.14 -15.12
CA ILE A 42 -17.06 -14.31 -14.07
C ILE A 42 -18.12 -15.32 -14.53
N ALA A 43 -18.29 -16.40 -13.77
CA ALA A 43 -19.14 -17.53 -14.16
C ALA A 43 -20.62 -17.14 -14.27
N ASP A 44 -21.12 -16.34 -13.33
CA ASP A 44 -22.50 -15.89 -13.30
C ASP A 44 -22.72 -14.60 -14.12
N ALA A 45 -23.67 -14.65 -15.07
CA ALA A 45 -23.91 -13.55 -15.99
C ALA A 45 -24.48 -12.29 -15.31
N ASP A 46 -25.32 -12.47 -14.30
CA ASP A 46 -25.89 -11.36 -13.53
C ASP A 46 -24.83 -10.66 -12.68
N SER A 47 -23.94 -11.43 -12.05
CA SER A 47 -22.78 -10.93 -11.32
C SER A 47 -21.82 -10.19 -12.26
N ARG A 48 -21.57 -10.74 -13.45
CA ARG A 48 -20.77 -10.08 -14.49
C ARG A 48 -21.36 -8.71 -14.88
N ALA A 49 -22.66 -8.66 -15.14
CA ALA A 49 -23.35 -7.42 -15.50
C ALA A 49 -23.36 -6.40 -14.36
N LEU A 50 -23.60 -6.86 -13.12
CA LEU A 50 -23.55 -6.04 -11.93
C LEU A 50 -22.15 -5.42 -11.74
N PHE A 51 -21.11 -6.25 -11.79
CA PHE A 51 -19.72 -5.83 -11.56
C PHE A 51 -19.21 -4.89 -12.66
N ALA A 52 -19.59 -5.13 -13.91
CA ALA A 52 -19.26 -4.22 -15.01
C ALA A 52 -19.89 -2.83 -14.82
N ALA A 53 -21.10 -2.77 -14.25
CA ALA A 53 -21.85 -1.54 -14.02
C ALA A 53 -21.38 -0.75 -12.79
N LEU A 54 -20.52 -1.31 -11.94
CA LEU A 54 -19.94 -0.57 -10.81
C LEU A 54 -19.09 0.62 -11.28
N PRO A 55 -18.99 1.69 -10.48
CA PRO A 55 -18.03 2.75 -10.73
C PRO A 55 -16.60 2.20 -10.67
N ALA A 56 -15.72 2.73 -11.52
CA ALA A 56 -14.29 2.49 -11.37
C ALA A 56 -13.77 3.33 -10.20
N ILE A 57 -13.08 2.70 -9.25
CA ILE A 57 -12.40 3.37 -8.15
C ILE A 57 -10.91 3.21 -8.40
N THR A 58 -10.23 4.34 -8.54
CA THR A 58 -8.80 4.42 -8.90
C THR A 58 -8.02 5.11 -7.79
N PRO A 59 -6.68 5.10 -7.82
CA PRO A 59 -5.87 5.89 -6.89
C PRO A 59 -6.12 7.40 -6.96
N ALA A 60 -6.73 7.92 -8.04
CA ALA A 60 -7.13 9.32 -8.15
C ALA A 60 -8.56 9.60 -7.68
N THR A 61 -9.38 8.57 -7.42
CA THR A 61 -10.74 8.78 -6.90
C THR A 61 -10.67 9.49 -5.55
N THR A 62 -11.40 10.58 -5.44
CA THR A 62 -11.49 11.41 -4.24
C THR A 62 -12.45 10.79 -3.22
N PRO A 63 -12.23 11.02 -1.92
CA PRO A 63 -13.16 10.55 -0.90
C PRO A 63 -14.59 11.08 -1.10
N GLU A 64 -14.75 12.31 -1.60
CA GLU A 64 -16.04 12.94 -1.89
C GLU A 64 -16.81 12.20 -3.00
N GLU A 65 -16.12 11.75 -4.06
CA GLU A 65 -16.73 10.92 -5.10
C GLU A 65 -17.26 9.59 -4.54
N LEU A 66 -16.59 9.00 -3.54
CA LEU A 66 -17.04 7.76 -2.90
C LEU A 66 -18.33 7.97 -2.10
N VAL A 67 -18.46 9.11 -1.41
CA VAL A 67 -19.69 9.52 -0.73
C VAL A 67 -20.80 9.77 -1.75
N GLU A 68 -20.50 10.49 -2.83
CA GLU A 68 -21.46 10.74 -3.90
C GLU A 68 -21.97 9.43 -4.53
N GLN A 69 -21.11 8.43 -4.68
CA GLN A 69 -21.47 7.12 -5.23
C GLN A 69 -22.12 6.19 -4.19
N ARG A 70 -22.29 6.63 -2.94
CA ARG A 70 -22.78 5.84 -1.79
C ARG A 70 -21.92 4.61 -1.49
N ILE A 71 -20.65 4.61 -1.87
CA ILE A 71 -19.72 3.54 -1.54
C ILE A 71 -19.35 3.60 -0.05
N ILE A 72 -19.18 4.82 0.46
CA ILE A 72 -18.98 5.10 1.89
C ILE A 72 -20.07 6.05 2.38
N GLU A 73 -20.40 5.95 3.66
CA GLU A 73 -21.46 6.78 4.26
C GLU A 73 -20.99 8.21 4.57
N ARG A 74 -19.75 8.34 5.04
CA ARG A 74 -19.14 9.62 5.41
C ARG A 74 -17.62 9.56 5.37
N LEU A 75 -16.99 10.73 5.29
CA LEU A 75 -15.54 10.87 5.35
C LEU A 75 -15.02 10.75 6.79
N PRO A 76 -13.81 10.23 7.00
CA PRO A 76 -13.09 10.37 8.26
C PRO A 76 -12.94 11.83 8.66
N ARG A 77 -13.04 12.11 9.96
CA ARG A 77 -12.80 13.45 10.49
C ARG A 77 -11.31 13.80 10.38
N GLY A 78 -11.00 15.03 9.99
CA GLY A 78 -9.62 15.49 9.86
C GLY A 78 -8.83 14.90 8.68
N LEU A 79 -9.49 14.21 7.73
CA LEU A 79 -8.79 13.56 6.60
C LEU A 79 -7.90 14.51 5.78
N HIS A 80 -8.40 15.71 5.46
CA HIS A 80 -7.61 16.74 4.75
C HIS A 80 -6.32 17.09 5.52
N LYS A 81 -6.42 17.34 6.83
CA LYS A 81 -5.25 17.60 7.69
C LYS A 81 -4.28 16.41 7.68
N ALA A 82 -4.81 15.19 7.72
CA ALA A 82 -4.01 13.97 7.67
C ALA A 82 -3.19 13.87 6.38
N LEU A 83 -3.75 14.31 5.24
CA LEU A 83 -3.13 14.31 3.89
C LEU A 83 -2.24 15.54 3.61
N GLU A 84 -2.46 16.65 4.29
CA GLU A 84 -1.68 17.89 4.13
C GLU A 84 -0.48 17.97 5.08
N ARG A 85 -0.47 17.21 6.19
CA ARG A 85 0.66 17.17 7.13
C ARG A 85 2.00 16.87 6.41
N PRO A 86 3.11 17.54 6.77
CA PRO A 86 4.42 17.24 6.18
C PRO A 86 4.80 15.77 6.38
N LYS A 87 5.30 15.13 5.31
CA LYS A 87 5.77 13.75 5.36
C LYS A 87 7.16 13.68 5.99
N TYR A 88 8.03 14.65 5.72
CA TYR A 88 9.41 14.67 6.18
C TYR A 88 9.54 15.58 7.40
N ARG A 89 9.44 14.98 8.58
CA ARG A 89 9.59 15.65 9.87
C ARG A 89 10.49 14.86 10.80
N VAL A 90 10.99 15.52 11.85
CA VAL A 90 11.88 14.89 12.85
C VAL A 90 11.25 13.61 13.40
N GLY A 91 12.05 12.55 13.50
CA GLY A 91 11.60 11.25 13.99
C GLY A 91 11.02 10.32 12.92
N ARG A 92 10.88 10.75 11.66
CA ARG A 92 10.46 9.85 10.57
C ARG A 92 11.49 8.75 10.35
N GLU A 93 11.02 7.52 10.33
CA GLU A 93 11.79 6.36 9.87
C GLU A 93 11.94 6.40 8.35
N LEU A 94 13.17 6.18 7.87
CA LEU A 94 13.53 6.27 6.46
C LEU A 94 14.22 4.98 6.00
N PHE A 95 14.10 4.68 4.70
CA PHE A 95 15.03 3.82 3.99
C PHE A 95 16.16 4.70 3.46
N VAL A 96 17.40 4.33 3.74
CA VAL A 96 18.60 4.99 3.18
C VAL A 96 19.58 3.95 2.67
N GLN A 97 20.37 4.29 1.66
CA GLN A 97 21.51 3.47 1.25
C GLN A 97 22.76 3.93 1.99
N SER A 98 23.38 3.04 2.76
CA SER A 98 24.60 3.33 3.51
C SER A 98 25.51 2.10 3.54
N THR A 99 26.76 2.28 3.94
CA THR A 99 27.68 1.16 4.21
C THR A 99 27.25 0.44 5.48
N VAL A 100 26.99 -0.86 5.39
CA VAL A 100 26.53 -1.69 6.50
C VAL A 100 27.33 -2.98 6.62
N SER A 101 27.49 -3.46 7.86
CA SER A 101 28.09 -4.75 8.18
C SER A 101 27.09 -5.67 8.88
N HIS A 102 27.11 -6.94 8.50
CA HIS A 102 26.28 -8.01 9.08
C HIS A 102 27.09 -8.90 10.03
N VAL A 103 28.36 -8.57 10.29
CA VAL A 103 29.24 -9.37 11.15
C VAL A 103 28.83 -9.18 12.61
N GLY A 104 28.50 -10.28 13.31
CA GLY A 104 28.26 -10.31 14.76
C GLY A 104 26.96 -9.69 15.27
N ASN A 105 26.14 -9.05 14.42
CA ASN A 105 24.96 -8.30 14.83
C ASN A 105 23.74 -8.62 13.96
N GLY A 106 23.07 -9.75 14.23
CA GLY A 106 21.72 -10.05 13.76
C GLY A 106 21.46 -10.05 12.23
N PRO A 107 20.21 -10.29 11.82
CA PRO A 107 19.82 -10.32 10.40
C PRO A 107 19.97 -8.97 9.68
N VAL A 108 19.89 -7.85 10.41
CA VAL A 108 19.88 -6.49 9.84
C VAL A 108 21.18 -5.78 10.19
N GLY A 109 22.01 -5.56 9.16
CA GLY A 109 23.32 -4.93 9.32
C GLY A 109 23.23 -3.54 9.94
N ARG A 110 24.24 -3.19 10.74
CA ARG A 110 24.42 -1.84 11.28
C ARG A 110 25.40 -1.05 10.41
N TYR A 111 25.39 0.27 10.56
CA TYR A 111 26.38 1.09 9.89
C TYR A 111 27.80 0.61 10.21
N ASP A 112 28.61 0.48 9.17
CA ASP A 112 30.04 0.21 9.26
C ASP A 112 30.70 0.96 8.11
N ALA A 113 31.68 1.81 8.41
CA ALA A 113 32.39 2.59 7.39
C ALA A 113 33.12 1.70 6.36
N ASN A 114 33.48 0.46 6.74
CA ASN A 114 34.11 -0.53 5.86
C ASN A 114 33.11 -1.60 5.36
N GLY A 115 31.82 -1.41 5.64
CA GLY A 115 30.75 -2.32 5.22
C GLY A 115 30.44 -2.24 3.72
N ALA A 116 29.50 -3.08 3.28
CA ALA A 116 28.99 -3.05 1.91
C ALA A 116 27.84 -2.04 1.80
N LEU A 117 27.71 -1.37 0.64
CA LEU A 117 26.57 -0.51 0.38
C LEU A 117 25.28 -1.33 0.31
N ALA A 118 24.30 -1.01 1.15
CA ALA A 118 22.97 -1.62 1.11
C ALA A 118 21.91 -0.67 1.69
N PHE A 119 20.64 -1.02 1.46
CA PHE A 119 19.54 -0.35 2.13
C PHE A 119 19.52 -0.69 3.62
N THR A 120 19.38 0.32 4.45
CA THR A 120 19.02 0.22 5.85
C THR A 120 17.74 1.01 6.13
N HIS A 121 16.98 0.52 7.09
CA HIS A 121 15.78 1.16 7.63
C HIS A 121 15.96 1.49 9.12
N ARG A 122 17.17 1.27 9.66
CA ARG A 122 17.61 1.78 10.97
C ARG A 122 18.05 3.23 10.82
N ALA A 123 17.19 4.04 10.24
CA ALA A 123 17.51 5.40 9.84
C ALA A 123 16.37 6.34 10.24
N VAL A 124 16.69 7.37 11.01
CA VAL A 124 15.73 8.33 11.56
C VAL A 124 16.10 9.73 11.12
N LEU A 125 15.15 10.45 10.52
CA LEU A 125 15.32 11.83 10.11
C LEU A 125 15.43 12.75 11.33
N ARG A 126 16.52 13.52 11.42
CA ARG A 126 16.78 14.43 12.55
C ARG A 126 16.69 15.90 12.20
N GLY A 127 16.97 16.26 10.95
CA GLY A 127 16.83 17.64 10.48
C GLY A 127 17.35 17.79 9.06
N GLN A 128 17.70 19.01 8.71
CA GLN A 128 18.32 19.34 7.43
C GLN A 128 19.54 20.24 7.63
N ARG A 129 20.45 20.22 6.67
CA ARG A 129 21.56 21.17 6.58
C ARG A 129 21.77 21.54 5.12
N GLY A 130 21.46 22.79 4.76
CA GLY A 130 21.47 23.22 3.36
C GLY A 130 20.64 22.30 2.45
N GLY A 131 21.27 21.72 1.42
CA GLY A 131 20.63 20.82 0.46
C GLY A 131 20.31 19.42 0.99
N ASP A 132 20.79 19.05 2.17
CA ASP A 132 20.82 17.66 2.63
C ASP A 132 19.92 17.42 3.84
N PHE A 133 19.44 16.19 3.97
CA PHE A 133 18.85 15.68 5.19
C PHE A 133 19.91 15.11 6.11
N GLN A 134 19.76 15.38 7.40
CA GLN A 134 20.60 14.86 8.47
C GLN A 134 19.89 13.68 9.10
N ILE A 135 20.48 12.50 8.93
CA ILE A 135 19.83 11.23 9.28
C ILE A 135 20.72 10.49 10.27
N GLU A 136 20.12 10.08 11.39
CA GLU A 136 20.75 9.17 12.33
C GLU A 136 20.62 7.75 11.78
N VAL A 137 21.75 7.07 11.57
CA VAL A 137 21.78 5.67 11.15
C VAL A 137 22.38 4.83 12.28
N ASP A 138 21.69 3.78 12.71
CA ASP A 138 22.15 2.92 13.83
C ASP A 138 23.56 2.37 13.57
N GLY A 139 24.47 2.61 14.52
CA GLY A 139 25.89 2.29 14.45
C GLY A 139 26.79 3.41 13.90
N ALA A 140 26.24 4.46 13.31
CA ALA A 140 27.03 5.59 12.84
C ALA A 140 27.50 6.46 14.04
N PRO A 141 28.74 6.97 14.01
CA PRO A 141 29.27 7.82 15.09
C PRO A 141 28.65 9.22 15.10
N SER A 142 28.01 9.64 14.01
CA SER A 142 27.39 10.95 13.83
C SER A 142 26.23 10.87 12.85
N LEU A 143 25.47 11.96 12.73
CA LEU A 143 24.47 12.11 11.66
C LEU A 143 25.16 12.00 10.30
N LEU A 144 24.52 11.30 9.37
CA LEU A 144 24.99 11.16 8.01
C LEU A 144 24.18 12.10 7.10
N PRO A 145 24.83 12.88 6.24
CA PRO A 145 24.15 13.71 5.26
C PRO A 145 23.68 12.87 4.08
N PHE A 146 22.44 13.10 3.63
CA PHE A 146 21.90 12.50 2.42
C PHE A 146 21.23 13.57 1.55
N ALA A 147 21.50 13.53 0.25
CA ALA A 147 20.83 14.42 -0.69
C ALA A 147 19.31 14.19 -0.63
N ARG A 148 18.53 15.26 -0.62
CA ARG A 148 17.06 15.16 -0.58
C ARG A 148 16.53 14.27 -1.71
N ALA A 149 17.02 14.47 -2.94
CA ALA A 149 16.57 13.69 -4.09
C ALA A 149 16.66 12.16 -3.86
N ASP A 150 17.76 11.70 -3.24
CA ASP A 150 17.95 10.29 -2.92
C ASP A 150 16.96 9.81 -1.87
N VAL A 151 16.79 10.57 -0.77
CA VAL A 151 15.84 10.22 0.28
C VAL A 151 14.41 10.17 -0.27
N PHE A 152 14.02 11.09 -1.15
CA PHE A 152 12.72 11.04 -1.81
C PHE A 152 12.60 9.79 -2.69
N GLY A 153 13.60 9.50 -3.52
CA GLY A 153 13.63 8.28 -4.34
C GLY A 153 13.57 6.97 -3.55
N TRP A 154 14.01 6.94 -2.30
CA TRP A 154 13.94 5.75 -1.46
C TRP A 154 12.65 5.65 -0.63
N ASN A 155 11.93 6.75 -0.43
CA ASN A 155 10.88 6.81 0.58
C ASN A 155 9.52 7.27 0.07
N GLU A 156 9.44 7.79 -1.15
CA GLU A 156 8.17 8.11 -1.78
C GLU A 156 7.47 6.84 -2.32
N PRO A 157 6.13 6.87 -2.41
CA PRO A 157 5.35 5.76 -2.93
C PRO A 157 5.83 5.38 -4.32
N CYS A 158 6.09 4.10 -4.52
CA CYS A 158 6.39 3.54 -5.84
C CYS A 158 5.33 2.48 -6.15
N GLY A 159 4.63 2.63 -7.28
CA GLY A 159 3.45 1.81 -7.49
C GLY A 159 2.81 1.94 -8.85
N VAL A 160 1.59 1.43 -8.91
CA VAL A 160 0.77 1.34 -10.11
C VAL A 160 0.35 2.75 -10.52
N GLN A 161 0.46 3.09 -11.80
CA GLN A 161 -0.05 4.37 -12.30
C GLN A 161 -1.56 4.50 -11.99
N VAL A 162 -2.01 5.75 -11.86
CA VAL A 162 -3.40 6.10 -11.53
C VAL A 162 -4.42 5.38 -12.42
N THR A 163 -4.11 5.21 -13.71
CA THR A 163 -5.00 4.60 -14.71
C THR A 163 -4.89 3.08 -14.80
N GLY A 164 -3.97 2.46 -14.05
CA GLY A 164 -3.59 1.05 -14.24
C GLY A 164 -2.28 0.91 -15.03
N GLY A 165 -1.94 -0.32 -15.42
CA GLY A 165 -0.69 -0.63 -16.11
C GLY A 165 -0.24 -2.06 -15.86
N THR A 166 1.07 -2.30 -15.90
CA THR A 166 1.65 -3.60 -15.56
C THR A 166 2.61 -3.45 -14.38
N LEU A 167 2.48 -4.33 -13.39
CA LEU A 167 3.43 -4.45 -12.27
C LEU A 167 3.81 -5.92 -12.11
N SER A 168 5.10 -6.23 -12.25
CA SER A 168 5.61 -7.61 -12.20
C SER A 168 4.88 -8.59 -13.14
N GLY A 169 4.50 -8.13 -14.32
CA GLY A 169 3.77 -8.92 -15.32
C GLY A 169 2.26 -9.01 -15.09
N VAL A 170 1.73 -8.55 -13.95
CA VAL A 170 0.30 -8.50 -13.66
C VAL A 170 -0.33 -7.30 -14.35
N GLN A 171 -1.41 -7.53 -15.09
CA GLN A 171 -2.23 -6.49 -15.72
C GLN A 171 -3.18 -5.88 -14.71
N ILE A 172 -3.13 -4.56 -14.59
CA ILE A 172 -3.96 -3.80 -13.66
C ILE A 172 -4.79 -2.84 -14.48
N ASP A 173 -6.09 -3.09 -14.54
CA ASP A 173 -7.08 -2.22 -15.15
C ASP A 173 -8.20 -1.99 -14.15
N TYR A 174 -8.28 -0.78 -13.58
CA TYR A 174 -9.33 -0.41 -12.62
C TYR A 174 -10.75 -0.40 -13.22
N ASN A 175 -10.90 -0.59 -14.54
CA ASN A 175 -12.18 -0.81 -15.18
C ASN A 175 -12.59 -2.28 -15.28
N ASP A 176 -11.70 -3.23 -14.99
CA ASP A 176 -12.03 -4.66 -14.98
C ASP A 176 -13.17 -4.94 -13.98
N PRO A 177 -14.22 -5.70 -14.36
CA PRO A 177 -15.36 -5.94 -13.48
C PRO A 177 -14.97 -6.51 -12.11
N LEU A 178 -14.00 -7.44 -12.06
CA LEU A 178 -13.61 -8.06 -10.79
C LEU A 178 -12.83 -7.11 -9.90
N ILE A 179 -11.91 -6.32 -10.45
CA ILE A 179 -11.17 -5.36 -9.61
C ILE A 179 -12.14 -4.31 -9.03
N LYS A 180 -13.10 -3.82 -9.82
CA LYS A 180 -14.16 -2.92 -9.33
C LYS A 180 -14.94 -3.56 -8.19
N ALA A 181 -15.38 -4.80 -8.39
CA ALA A 181 -16.18 -5.53 -7.41
C ALA A 181 -15.42 -5.73 -6.10
N HIS A 182 -14.14 -6.12 -6.17
CA HIS A 182 -13.28 -6.30 -5.00
C HIS A 182 -13.01 -4.99 -4.25
N ILE A 183 -12.70 -3.90 -4.95
CA ILE A 183 -12.46 -2.59 -4.32
C ILE A 183 -13.75 -2.06 -3.68
N CYS A 184 -14.87 -2.10 -4.41
CA CYS A 184 -16.16 -1.68 -3.87
C CYS A 184 -16.54 -2.53 -2.65
N ALA A 185 -16.38 -3.85 -2.72
CA ALA A 185 -16.65 -4.75 -1.60
C ALA A 185 -15.75 -4.45 -0.39
N GLY A 186 -14.47 -4.13 -0.62
CA GLY A 186 -13.55 -3.69 0.42
C GLY A 186 -14.05 -2.42 1.13
N TYR A 187 -14.47 -1.40 0.37
CA TYR A 187 -15.01 -0.17 0.96
C TYR A 187 -16.30 -0.40 1.75
N LEU A 188 -17.20 -1.23 1.22
CA LEU A 188 -18.46 -1.56 1.89
C LEU A 188 -18.22 -2.31 3.21
N ASP A 189 -17.20 -3.17 3.24
CA ASP A 189 -16.77 -3.92 4.43
C ASP A 189 -16.17 -3.02 5.53
N ILE A 190 -15.48 -1.95 5.14
CA ILE A 190 -14.86 -1.01 6.10
C ILE A 190 -15.65 0.28 6.34
N SER A 191 -16.78 0.51 5.64
CA SER A 191 -17.47 1.82 5.63
C SER A 191 -17.82 2.33 7.03
N GLY A 192 -18.26 1.44 7.92
CA GLY A 192 -18.57 1.79 9.30
C GLY A 192 -17.35 2.27 10.09
N ASP A 193 -16.24 1.55 9.98
CA ASP A 193 -14.98 1.87 10.68
C ASP A 193 -14.32 3.12 10.08
N LEU A 194 -14.35 3.26 8.75
CA LEU A 194 -13.87 4.44 8.04
C LEU A 194 -14.56 5.71 8.57
N GLY A 195 -15.87 5.66 8.77
CA GLY A 195 -16.64 6.77 9.32
C GLY A 195 -16.32 7.08 10.78
N GLN A 196 -15.67 6.18 11.53
CA GLN A 196 -15.27 6.38 12.93
C GLN A 196 -13.83 6.88 13.06
N LEU A 197 -13.04 6.89 11.99
CA LEU A 197 -11.69 7.43 12.00
C LEU A 197 -11.71 8.94 12.22
N ASP A 198 -10.91 9.38 13.18
CA ASP A 198 -10.73 10.79 13.52
C ASP A 198 -9.23 11.12 13.58
N PHE A 199 -8.72 11.66 12.47
CA PHE A 199 -7.32 12.05 12.33
C PHE A 199 -6.94 13.32 13.10
N GLU A 200 -7.88 13.96 13.80
CA GLU A 200 -7.59 15.07 14.70
C GLU A 200 -6.99 14.60 16.04
N HIS A 201 -7.07 13.30 16.35
CA HIS A 201 -6.60 12.71 17.60
C HIS A 201 -5.52 11.66 17.36
N ASP A 202 -4.57 11.52 18.30
CA ASP A 202 -3.43 10.61 18.15
C ASP A 202 -3.80 9.12 18.19
N THR A 203 -4.98 8.78 18.71
CA THR A 203 -5.52 7.41 18.75
C THR A 203 -5.96 6.88 17.38
N ALA A 204 -6.05 7.73 16.35
CA ALA A 204 -6.45 7.30 15.01
C ALA A 204 -5.46 6.30 14.40
N ALA A 205 -4.19 6.32 14.79
CA ALA A 205 -3.14 5.51 14.16
C ALA A 205 -3.39 3.99 14.32
N GLU A 206 -3.82 3.54 15.50
CA GLU A 206 -4.08 2.12 15.78
C GLU A 206 -5.35 1.65 15.08
N HIS A 207 -6.41 2.47 15.13
CA HIS A 207 -7.66 2.18 14.43
C HIS A 207 -7.44 2.14 12.91
N GLN A 208 -6.72 3.12 12.36
CA GLN A 208 -6.33 3.17 10.95
C GLN A 208 -5.55 1.91 10.56
N ALA A 209 -4.54 1.52 11.34
CA ALA A 209 -3.77 0.30 11.09
C ALA A 209 -4.67 -0.95 11.07
N ALA A 210 -5.63 -1.06 12.00
CA ALA A 210 -6.58 -2.18 12.04
C ALA A 210 -7.48 -2.23 10.79
N VAL A 211 -7.96 -1.08 10.31
CA VAL A 211 -8.77 -1.01 9.09
C VAL A 211 -7.95 -1.39 7.85
N VAL A 212 -6.73 -0.86 7.73
CA VAL A 212 -5.82 -1.19 6.62
C VAL A 212 -5.42 -2.67 6.65
N HIS A 213 -5.17 -3.23 7.84
CA HIS A 213 -4.88 -4.66 8.00
C HIS A 213 -6.06 -5.54 7.55
N ARG A 214 -7.30 -5.13 7.83
CA ARG A 214 -8.50 -5.85 7.35
C ARG A 214 -8.59 -5.83 5.82
N LEU A 215 -8.30 -4.70 5.17
CA LEU A 215 -8.22 -4.64 3.71
C LEU A 215 -7.11 -5.55 3.17
N ALA A 216 -5.90 -5.47 3.73
CA ALA A 216 -4.78 -6.29 3.29
C ALA A 216 -5.05 -7.80 3.41
N LYS A 217 -5.80 -8.23 4.43
CA LYS A 217 -6.28 -9.62 4.59
C LYS A 217 -7.16 -10.12 3.44
N ARG A 218 -7.79 -9.23 2.68
CA ARG A 218 -8.62 -9.60 1.52
C ARG A 218 -7.78 -9.99 0.31
N VAL A 219 -6.49 -9.68 0.31
CA VAL A 219 -5.54 -10.16 -0.70
C VAL A 219 -5.09 -11.56 -0.31
N HIS A 220 -5.93 -12.54 -0.59
CA HIS A 220 -5.61 -13.94 -0.33
C HIS A 220 -5.38 -14.69 -1.63
N MET A 221 -4.14 -15.11 -1.85
CA MET A 221 -3.72 -15.87 -3.02
C MET A 221 -2.94 -17.10 -2.58
N SER A 222 -3.07 -18.20 -3.32
CA SER A 222 -2.25 -19.37 -3.06
C SER A 222 -0.82 -19.15 -3.57
N TYR A 223 0.18 -19.52 -2.76
CA TYR A 223 1.56 -19.53 -3.23
C TYR A 223 1.80 -20.74 -4.14
N VAL A 224 2.41 -20.49 -5.31
CA VAL A 224 2.89 -21.53 -6.22
C VAL A 224 4.35 -21.26 -6.55
N GLY A 225 5.15 -22.33 -6.63
CA GLY A 225 6.58 -22.23 -6.96
C GLY A 225 6.82 -21.70 -8.38
N ARG A 226 8.08 -21.36 -8.70
CA ARG A 226 8.45 -20.87 -10.04
C ARG A 226 8.04 -21.90 -11.11
N GLY A 227 7.01 -21.59 -11.90
CA GLY A 227 6.55 -22.51 -12.95
C GLY A 227 5.36 -21.99 -13.78
N ASP A 228 4.46 -21.20 -13.22
CA ASP A 228 3.21 -20.85 -13.92
C ASP A 228 3.28 -19.49 -14.64
N GLY A 229 2.60 -19.38 -15.79
CA GLY A 229 2.56 -18.18 -16.62
C GLY A 229 1.63 -17.11 -16.08
N TYR A 230 2.10 -16.30 -15.12
CA TYR A 230 1.33 -15.17 -14.56
C TYR A 230 1.43 -13.89 -15.41
N THR A 231 2.35 -13.84 -16.36
CA THR A 231 2.52 -12.68 -17.25
C THR A 231 1.25 -12.47 -18.06
N GLY A 232 0.64 -11.30 -17.94
CA GLY A 232 -0.64 -10.98 -18.59
C GLY A 232 -1.87 -11.27 -17.73
N ALA A 233 -1.72 -11.91 -16.56
CA ALA A 233 -2.85 -12.19 -15.68
C ALA A 233 -3.47 -10.88 -15.14
N ARG A 234 -4.81 -10.82 -15.10
CA ARG A 234 -5.57 -9.67 -14.59
C ARG A 234 -5.61 -9.69 -13.07
N ALA A 235 -5.31 -8.56 -12.43
CA ALA A 235 -5.33 -8.43 -10.97
C ALA A 235 -6.69 -8.81 -10.34
N GLY A 236 -7.81 -8.45 -10.98
CA GLY A 236 -9.16 -8.81 -10.51
C GLY A 236 -9.41 -10.32 -10.48
N SER A 237 -8.94 -11.04 -11.50
CA SER A 237 -9.00 -12.50 -11.52
C SER A 237 -8.13 -13.13 -10.42
N LEU A 238 -6.93 -12.58 -10.20
CA LEU A 238 -6.02 -13.07 -9.16
C LEU A 238 -6.56 -12.86 -7.73
N LEU A 239 -7.29 -11.76 -7.47
CA LEU A 239 -8.00 -11.54 -6.20
C LEU A 239 -9.14 -12.54 -5.96
N SER A 240 -9.60 -13.24 -7.00
CA SER A 240 -10.74 -14.16 -6.95
C SER A 240 -10.28 -15.62 -6.73
N GLY A 241 -9.27 -15.81 -5.88
CA GLY A 241 -8.69 -17.12 -5.58
C GLY A 241 -7.58 -17.57 -6.53
N GLY A 242 -6.87 -16.61 -7.14
CA GLY A 242 -5.71 -16.90 -7.97
C GLY A 242 -4.49 -17.38 -7.18
N SER A 243 -3.46 -17.78 -7.90
CA SER A 243 -2.17 -18.18 -7.35
C SER A 243 -1.03 -17.36 -7.96
N GLY A 244 0.07 -17.25 -7.22
CA GLY A 244 1.26 -16.57 -7.73
C GLY A 244 2.46 -16.61 -6.78
N VAL A 245 3.63 -16.32 -7.33
CA VAL A 245 4.86 -16.06 -6.55
C VAL A 245 4.79 -14.71 -5.82
N CYS A 246 5.73 -14.44 -4.91
CA CYS A 246 5.74 -13.24 -4.08
C CYS A 246 5.62 -11.91 -4.85
N PHE A 247 6.26 -11.79 -6.02
CA PHE A 247 6.15 -10.59 -6.87
C PHE A 247 4.74 -10.36 -7.43
N VAL A 248 4.03 -11.44 -7.81
CA VAL A 248 2.64 -11.39 -8.29
C VAL A 248 1.71 -10.99 -7.15
N GLN A 249 1.86 -11.65 -5.99
CA GLN A 249 1.01 -11.36 -4.83
C GLN A 249 1.20 -9.92 -4.32
N ARG A 250 2.44 -9.42 -4.29
CA ARG A 250 2.73 -8.01 -4.02
C ARG A 250 2.05 -7.09 -5.05
N ALA A 251 2.14 -7.40 -6.35
CA ALA A 251 1.56 -6.57 -7.39
C ALA A 251 0.03 -6.46 -7.25
N VAL A 252 -0.63 -7.58 -6.95
CA VAL A 252 -2.07 -7.65 -6.66
C VAL A 252 -2.41 -6.88 -5.38
N ALA A 253 -1.60 -7.02 -4.32
CA ALA A 253 -1.78 -6.27 -3.08
C ALA A 253 -1.69 -4.75 -3.31
N ALA A 254 -0.68 -4.30 -4.05
CA ALA A 254 -0.52 -2.89 -4.38
C ALA A 254 -1.70 -2.36 -5.20
N ALA A 255 -2.09 -3.09 -6.26
CA ALA A 255 -3.25 -2.75 -7.08
C ALA A 255 -4.55 -2.66 -6.27
N TYR A 256 -4.74 -3.57 -5.32
CA TYR A 256 -5.92 -3.58 -4.47
C TYR A 256 -5.91 -2.45 -3.43
N LEU A 257 -4.78 -2.19 -2.77
CA LEU A 257 -4.70 -1.24 -1.66
C LEU A 257 -4.63 0.22 -2.11
N HIS A 258 -4.00 0.53 -3.25
CA HIS A 258 -3.84 1.92 -3.72
C HIS A 258 -5.16 2.72 -3.81
N PRO A 259 -6.28 2.17 -4.33
CA PRO A 259 -7.59 2.85 -4.35
C PRO A 259 -8.14 3.28 -2.99
N PHE A 260 -7.60 2.75 -1.88
CA PHE A 260 -7.99 3.10 -0.51
C PHE A 260 -7.11 4.19 0.13
N ALA A 261 -5.92 4.43 -0.45
CA ALA A 261 -4.88 5.29 0.09
C ALA A 261 -5.37 6.69 0.50
N ARG A 262 -6.17 7.34 -0.36
CA ARG A 262 -6.68 8.70 -0.11
C ARG A 262 -7.73 8.75 0.99
N SER A 263 -8.63 7.78 1.03
CA SER A 263 -9.73 7.75 2.02
C SER A 263 -9.25 7.35 3.40
N LEU A 264 -8.20 6.54 3.48
CA LEU A 264 -7.62 6.06 4.73
C LEU A 264 -6.30 6.75 5.10
N ALA A 265 -5.88 7.78 4.37
CA ALA A 265 -4.63 8.50 4.57
C ALA A 265 -3.41 7.57 4.73
N PHE A 266 -3.15 6.69 3.76
CA PHE A 266 -1.92 5.92 3.72
C PHE A 266 -1.31 5.93 2.33
N GLU A 267 -0.09 5.42 2.21
CA GLU A 267 0.62 5.27 0.95
C GLU A 267 1.11 3.83 0.79
N VAL A 268 1.24 3.38 -0.46
CA VAL A 268 1.70 2.03 -0.80
C VAL A 268 2.96 2.13 -1.64
N GLN A 269 3.94 1.31 -1.30
CA GLN A 269 5.22 1.23 -1.99
C GLN A 269 5.51 -0.25 -2.32
N ALA A 270 5.66 -0.58 -3.60
CA ALA A 270 6.04 -1.92 -4.03
C ALA A 270 7.54 -2.14 -3.84
N ALA A 271 7.92 -2.94 -2.85
CA ALA A 271 9.30 -3.16 -2.48
C ALA A 271 9.85 -4.48 -3.03
N VAL A 272 11.14 -4.49 -3.33
CA VAL A 272 11.91 -5.68 -3.66
C VAL A 272 12.93 -5.89 -2.55
N GLY A 273 12.86 -7.04 -1.90
CA GLY A 273 13.86 -7.47 -0.95
C GLY A 273 14.62 -8.71 -1.39
N ARG A 274 15.46 -9.18 -0.48
CA ARG A 274 16.07 -10.50 -0.53
C ARG A 274 15.87 -11.20 0.78
N THR A 275 15.64 -12.51 0.73
CA THR A 275 15.64 -13.30 1.94
C THR A 275 17.05 -13.37 2.55
N LEU A 276 17.19 -13.28 3.87
CA LEU A 276 18.51 -13.26 4.51
C LEU A 276 19.13 -14.66 4.52
N LYS A 277 18.34 -15.70 4.82
CA LYS A 277 18.79 -17.08 4.87
C LYS A 277 19.27 -17.64 3.53
N HIS A 278 18.57 -17.28 2.44
CA HIS A 278 18.80 -17.89 1.12
C HIS A 278 19.25 -16.89 0.05
N GLY A 279 19.26 -15.58 0.35
CA GLY A 279 19.61 -14.55 -0.62
C GLY A 279 18.63 -14.41 -1.79
N VAL A 280 17.45 -15.03 -1.70
CA VAL A 280 16.49 -15.15 -2.82
C VAL A 280 15.68 -13.87 -2.94
N PRO A 281 15.48 -13.32 -4.15
CA PRO A 281 14.62 -12.15 -4.36
C PRO A 281 13.20 -12.39 -3.85
N HIS A 282 12.64 -11.39 -3.18
CA HIS A 282 11.31 -11.46 -2.57
C HIS A 282 10.55 -10.15 -2.75
N GLY A 283 9.25 -10.22 -3.06
CA GLY A 283 8.41 -9.04 -3.24
C GLY A 283 7.42 -8.88 -2.08
N PHE A 284 7.30 -7.66 -1.55
CA PHE A 284 6.30 -7.26 -0.55
C PHE A 284 5.89 -5.80 -0.74
N ALA A 285 4.80 -5.36 -0.14
CA ALA A 285 4.38 -3.96 -0.13
C ALA A 285 4.76 -3.31 1.20
N VAL A 286 5.19 -2.05 1.16
CA VAL A 286 5.34 -1.20 2.34
C VAL A 286 4.19 -0.22 2.37
N ILE A 287 3.56 -0.11 3.54
CA ILE A 287 2.45 0.80 3.81
C ILE A 287 2.93 1.88 4.77
N LEU A 288 2.83 3.14 4.36
CA LEU A 288 3.09 4.29 5.23
C LEU A 288 1.77 4.90 5.67
N LEU A 289 1.46 4.83 6.96
CA LEU A 289 0.26 5.45 7.51
C LEU A 289 0.47 6.94 7.76
N ARG A 290 -0.52 7.76 7.43
CA ARG A 290 -0.58 9.17 7.78
C ARG A 290 -1.73 9.44 8.76
N PRO A 291 -1.57 10.34 9.75
CA PRO A 291 -0.42 11.22 9.93
C PRO A 291 0.68 10.65 10.81
N SER A 292 0.59 9.38 11.26
CA SER A 292 1.54 8.81 12.22
C SER A 292 2.94 8.60 11.64
N LEU A 293 3.06 8.48 10.32
CA LEU A 293 4.27 8.11 9.58
C LEU A 293 4.83 6.73 9.95
N ARG A 294 4.00 5.88 10.58
CA ARG A 294 4.37 4.49 10.90
C ARG A 294 4.39 3.66 9.62
N ARG A 295 5.39 2.79 9.52
CA ARG A 295 5.57 1.88 8.38
C ARG A 295 5.19 0.47 8.74
N TYR A 296 4.54 -0.18 7.80
CA TYR A 296 4.16 -1.58 7.88
C TYR A 296 4.56 -2.32 6.60
N VAL A 297 4.79 -3.61 6.72
CA VAL A 297 4.95 -4.54 5.62
C VAL A 297 3.64 -5.29 5.44
N CYS A 298 3.16 -5.33 4.20
CA CYS A 298 2.12 -6.22 3.74
C CYS A 298 2.77 -7.25 2.80
N ASP A 299 2.80 -8.50 3.24
CA ASP A 299 3.34 -9.64 2.50
C ASP A 299 2.33 -10.80 2.47
N PRO A 300 1.45 -10.83 1.46
CA PRO A 300 0.49 -11.91 1.30
C PRO A 300 1.16 -13.27 1.08
N ALA A 301 2.38 -13.33 0.53
CA ALA A 301 3.06 -14.59 0.25
C ALA A 301 3.47 -15.33 1.53
N TRP A 302 3.65 -14.59 2.62
CA TRP A 302 3.89 -15.14 3.96
C TRP A 302 2.65 -15.03 4.88
N SER A 303 1.48 -14.71 4.32
CA SER A 303 0.23 -14.50 5.08
C SER A 303 0.38 -13.41 6.17
N GLU A 304 1.17 -12.39 5.89
CA GLU A 304 1.41 -11.22 6.75
C GLU A 304 0.71 -9.98 6.18
N PRO A 305 -0.57 -9.76 6.51
CA PRO A 305 -1.33 -8.67 5.89
C PRO A 305 -0.91 -7.28 6.39
N LEU A 306 -0.40 -7.15 7.63
CA LEU A 306 0.19 -5.90 8.11
C LEU A 306 1.07 -6.16 9.35
N THR A 307 2.38 -6.04 9.20
CA THR A 307 3.37 -6.18 10.28
C THR A 307 4.18 -4.89 10.38
N GLU A 308 4.40 -4.31 11.56
CA GLU A 308 5.25 -3.10 11.68
C GLU A 308 6.61 -3.34 11.04
N LEU A 309 7.15 -2.36 10.31
CA LEU A 309 8.44 -2.50 9.61
C LEU A 309 9.54 -2.96 10.56
N LYS A 310 9.53 -2.41 11.79
CA LYS A 310 10.48 -2.75 12.83
C LYS A 310 10.40 -4.20 13.35
N ILE A 311 9.30 -4.89 13.08
CA ILE A 311 9.14 -6.31 13.44
C ILE A 311 9.41 -7.15 12.20
N ALA A 312 8.79 -6.77 11.07
CA ALA A 312 8.84 -7.45 9.79
C ALA A 312 10.25 -7.60 9.19
N MET A 313 11.19 -6.77 9.65
CA MET A 313 12.58 -6.76 9.20
C MET A 313 13.59 -7.19 10.27
N PHE A 314 13.25 -7.20 11.57
CA PHE A 314 14.24 -7.30 12.64
C PHE A 314 14.12 -8.50 13.59
N ASP A 315 12.93 -9.09 13.79
CA ASP A 315 12.76 -10.12 14.82
C ASP A 315 13.05 -11.53 14.28
N ALA A 316 14.18 -12.08 14.74
CA ALA A 316 14.67 -13.44 14.43
C ALA A 316 13.70 -14.57 14.85
N GLY A 317 12.64 -14.26 15.59
CA GLY A 317 11.63 -15.23 16.05
C GLY A 317 10.51 -15.52 15.05
N TRP A 318 10.31 -14.67 14.04
CA TRP A 318 9.18 -14.82 13.10
C TRP A 318 9.57 -15.47 11.76
N GLY A 319 10.81 -15.96 11.61
CA GLY A 319 11.26 -16.58 10.35
C GLY A 319 11.29 -15.62 9.15
N HIS A 320 11.14 -14.32 9.40
CA HIS A 320 11.07 -13.28 8.37
C HIS A 320 12.45 -12.70 8.10
N ASP A 321 13.29 -13.56 7.52
CA ASP A 321 14.61 -13.21 7.07
C ASP A 321 14.48 -12.41 5.77
N ARG A 322 14.23 -11.10 5.78
CA ARG A 322 14.28 -10.25 4.56
C ARG A 322 14.94 -8.90 4.79
N ARG A 323 15.60 -8.38 3.75
CA ARG A 323 16.09 -6.99 3.67
C ARG A 323 15.60 -6.32 2.40
N LEU A 324 15.39 -5.00 2.45
CA LEU A 324 15.13 -4.21 1.26
C LEU A 324 16.37 -4.22 0.35
N VAL A 325 16.16 -4.33 -0.97
CA VAL A 325 17.22 -4.33 -1.98
C VAL A 325 16.94 -3.31 -3.08
N ALA A 326 15.68 -3.13 -3.45
CA ALA A 326 15.26 -2.15 -4.42
C ALA A 326 13.79 -1.79 -4.23
N LEU A 327 13.36 -0.77 -4.96
CA LEU A 327 11.98 -0.33 -5.06
C LEU A 327 11.54 -0.51 -6.51
N GLU A 328 10.26 -0.84 -6.74
CA GLU A 328 9.72 -1.09 -8.07
C GLU A 328 8.50 -0.22 -8.34
N GLY A 329 8.39 0.29 -9.56
CA GLY A 329 7.26 1.11 -10.01
C GLY A 329 7.67 2.56 -10.29
N HIS A 330 6.68 3.37 -10.67
CA HIS A 330 6.89 4.79 -10.94
C HIS A 330 7.04 5.55 -9.61
N GLN A 331 8.07 6.39 -9.52
CA GLN A 331 8.34 7.26 -8.37
C GLN A 331 8.13 8.71 -8.79
N ASP A 332 7.35 9.46 -8.02
CA ASP A 332 7.35 10.92 -8.11
C ASP A 332 8.51 11.44 -7.26
N LEU A 333 9.59 11.88 -7.91
CA LEU A 333 10.77 12.44 -7.25
C LEU A 333 10.66 13.95 -7.01
N THR A 334 9.48 14.54 -7.27
CA THR A 334 9.27 15.97 -7.09
C THR A 334 9.28 16.32 -5.61
N VAL A 335 10.37 16.93 -5.15
CA VAL A 335 10.47 17.47 -3.79
C VAL A 335 9.55 18.68 -3.65
N ARG A 336 8.45 18.53 -2.90
CA ARG A 336 7.52 19.63 -2.63
C ARG A 336 7.87 20.27 -1.29
N PRO A 337 8.17 21.59 -1.23
CA PRO A 337 8.54 22.25 0.02
C PRO A 337 7.53 22.05 1.16
N ALA A 338 6.23 21.99 0.84
CA ALA A 338 5.17 21.75 1.82
C ALA A 338 5.21 20.35 2.47
N GLU A 339 5.95 19.39 1.90
CA GLU A 339 6.10 18.04 2.45
C GLU A 339 7.24 17.93 3.47
N VAL A 340 8.03 19.00 3.68
CA VAL A 340 9.19 19.03 4.56
C VAL A 340 8.98 20.03 5.70
N ASP A 341 9.13 19.55 6.93
CA ASP A 341 9.08 20.33 8.17
C ASP A 341 10.21 19.88 9.10
N LEU A 342 11.38 20.48 8.90
CA LEU A 342 12.62 20.08 9.56
C LEU A 342 13.40 21.29 10.08
N PRO A 343 13.97 21.19 11.30
CA PRO A 343 14.89 22.20 11.79
C PRO A 343 16.23 22.14 11.04
N GLU A 344 16.92 23.28 10.97
CA GLU A 344 18.31 23.35 10.54
C GLU A 344 19.22 22.81 11.65
N VAL A 345 20.14 21.91 11.33
CA VAL A 345 21.07 21.33 12.31
C VAL A 345 22.40 22.07 12.27
N GLU A 346 22.76 22.70 13.40
CA GLU A 346 24.04 23.41 13.60
C GLU A 346 25.25 22.50 13.39
N ALA A 347 26.36 23.11 12.92
CA ALA A 347 27.56 22.49 12.34
C ALA A 347 28.17 21.35 13.15
#